data_AF-A0A935VBI7-F1
#
_entry.id   AF-A0A935VBI7-F1
#
_cell.length_a   1.000
_cell.length_b   1.000
_cell.length_c   1.000
_cell.angle_alpha   90.00
_cell.angle_beta   90.00
_cell.angle_gamma   90.00
#
_symmetry.space_group_name_H-M   'P 1'
#
loop_
_entity.id
_entity.type
_entity.pdbx_description
1 polymer ?
#
loop_
_entity_poly.entity_id
_entity_poly.type
_entity_poly.pdbx_seq_one_letter_code
_entity_poly.pdbx_strand_id
1 'polypeptide(L)'
;MIGNKLYRGAQSKKDDAIEIDMSLKRLEDDIRKLKIDFDIYFNGATKRPPFESRARLESQIKRVADDRNLTFVQRYYFNTLVAIYVVSRIVAAIT
;
A
#
# COMPACT_ATOMS: atom_id res chain seq x y z
N MET A 1 40.05 2.61 15.79
CA MET A 1 39.24 1.96 14.73
C MET A 1 37.80 2.47 14.82
N ILE A 2 37.42 3.47 14.00
CA ILE A 2 36.11 4.16 14.06
C ILE A 2 35.19 3.75 12.89
N GLY A 3 35.72 3.11 11.83
CA GLY A 3 34.98 2.82 10.60
C GLY A 3 33.77 1.89 10.75
N ASN A 4 33.79 0.90 11.64
CA ASN A 4 32.81 -0.20 11.60
C ASN A 4 31.37 0.19 12.00
N LYS A 5 31.19 1.26 12.80
CA LYS A 5 29.87 1.72 13.25
C LYS A 5 29.11 2.53 12.19
N LEU A 6 29.83 3.24 11.31
CA LEU A 6 29.23 4.07 10.27
C LEU A 6 28.65 3.24 9.13
N TYR A 7 29.33 2.16 8.70
CA TYR A 7 28.84 1.27 7.65
C TYR A 7 27.57 0.50 8.08
N ARG A 8 27.49 0.09 9.34
CA ARG A 8 26.31 -0.64 9.86
C ARG A 8 25.04 0.20 9.84
N GLY A 9 25.13 1.48 10.19
CA GLY A 9 23.98 2.39 10.15
C GLY A 9 23.51 2.68 8.72
N ALA A 10 24.45 2.82 7.77
CA ALA A 10 24.12 3.00 6.37
C ALA A 10 23.45 1.76 5.75
N GLN A 11 23.88 0.55 6.16
CA GLN A 11 23.27 -0.70 5.72
C GLN A 11 21.83 -0.84 6.26
N SER A 12 21.62 -0.59 7.56
CA SER A 12 20.29 -0.63 8.17
C SER A 12 19.29 0.26 7.45
N LYS A 13 19.67 1.50 7.11
CA LYS A 13 18.79 2.42 6.37
C LYS A 13 18.44 1.93 4.96
N LYS A 14 19.37 1.23 4.30
CA LYS A 14 19.09 0.63 2.99
C LYS A 14 18.13 -0.54 3.11
N ASP A 15 18.32 -1.38 4.13
CA ASP A 15 17.46 -2.53 4.39
C ASP A 15 16.03 -2.06 4.73
N ASP A 16 15.89 -1.02 5.56
CA ASP A 16 14.60 -0.38 5.87
C ASP A 16 13.92 0.17 4.60
N ALA A 17 14.68 0.83 3.73
CA ALA A 17 14.15 1.37 2.47
C ALA A 17 13.66 0.25 1.53
N ILE A 18 14.40 -0.87 1.44
CA ILE A 18 13.99 -2.04 0.65
C ILE A 18 12.72 -2.67 1.22
N GLU A 19 12.60 -2.77 2.55
CA GLU A 19 11.39 -3.29 3.20
C GLU A 19 10.17 -2.41 2.90
N ILE A 20 10.34 -1.09 2.97
CA ILE A 20 9.29 -0.13 2.61
C ILE A 20 8.89 -0.31 1.14
N ASP A 21 9.84 -0.40 0.21
CA ASP A 21 9.55 -0.58 -1.22
C ASP A 21 8.76 -1.88 -1.47
N MET A 22 9.14 -2.98 -0.82
CA MET A 22 8.39 -4.24 -0.89
C MET A 22 6.98 -4.10 -0.32
N SER A 23 6.81 -3.35 0.78
CA SER A 23 5.50 -3.11 1.37
C SER A 23 4.59 -2.29 0.44
N LEU A 24 5.14 -1.26 -0.22
CA LEU A 24 4.41 -0.43 -1.19
C LEU A 24 4.01 -1.24 -2.42
N LYS A 25 4.88 -2.13 -2.89
CA LYS A 25 4.56 -3.04 -4.00
C LYS A 25 3.42 -3.99 -3.65
N ARG A 26 3.42 -4.57 -2.45
CA ARG A 26 2.31 -5.41 -1.97
C ARG A 26 1.01 -4.60 -1.87
N LEU A 27 1.09 -3.36 -1.40
CA LEU A 27 -0.06 -2.46 -1.33
C LEU A 27 -0.65 -2.19 -2.73
N GLU A 28 0.19 -1.98 -3.75
CA GLU A 28 -0.28 -1.84 -5.14
C GLU A 28 -1.01 -3.10 -5.62
N ASP A 29 -0.43 -4.28 -5.41
CA ASP A 29 -1.03 -5.55 -5.84
C ASP A 29 -2.37 -5.80 -5.12
N ASP A 30 -2.46 -5.50 -3.82
CA ASP A 30 -3.70 -5.62 -3.04
C ASP A 30 -4.77 -4.62 -3.54
N ILE A 31 -4.40 -3.38 -3.92
CA ILE A 31 -5.31 -2.41 -4.56
C ILE A 31 -5.84 -2.96 -5.89
N ARG A 32 -4.96 -3.50 -6.74
CA ARG A 32 -5.34 -4.07 -8.04
C ARG A 32 -6.31 -5.24 -7.86
N LYS A 33 -6.01 -6.13 -6.91
CA LYS A 33 -6.88 -7.26 -6.57
C LYS A 33 -8.24 -6.79 -6.05
N LEU A 34 -8.28 -5.81 -5.17
CA LEU A 34 -9.54 -5.26 -4.65
C LEU A 34 -10.41 -4.71 -5.77
N LYS A 35 -9.82 -4.02 -6.75
CA LYS A 35 -10.54 -3.54 -7.93
C LYS A 35 -11.16 -4.68 -8.73
N ILE A 36 -10.39 -5.74 -9.00
CA ILE A 36 -10.88 -6.93 -9.71
C ILE A 36 -12.01 -7.60 -8.92
N ASP A 37 -11.87 -7.77 -7.60
CA ASP A 37 -12.90 -8.37 -6.75
C ASP A 37 -14.21 -7.56 -6.80
N PHE A 38 -14.12 -6.22 -6.84
CA PHE A 38 -15.28 -5.34 -7.05
C PHE A 38 -15.86 -5.49 -8.46
N ASP A 39 -15.04 -5.55 -9.50
CA ASP A 39 -15.52 -5.77 -10.87
C ASP A 39 -16.28 -7.12 -10.98
N ILE A 40 -15.79 -8.19 -10.34
CA ILE A 40 -16.47 -9.50 -10.28
C ILE A 40 -17.81 -9.38 -9.53
N TYR A 41 -17.85 -8.63 -8.43
CA TYR A 41 -19.08 -8.37 -7.67
C TYR A 41 -20.11 -7.60 -8.50
N PHE A 42 -19.72 -6.51 -9.15
CA PHE A 42 -20.61 -5.69 -9.97
C PHE A 42 -21.13 -6.41 -11.21
N ASN A 43 -20.32 -7.31 -11.79
CA ASN A 43 -20.78 -8.19 -12.87
C ASN A 43 -21.70 -9.33 -12.40
N GLY A 44 -22.01 -9.42 -11.10
CA GLY A 44 -22.93 -10.42 -10.54
C GLY A 44 -22.33 -11.82 -10.37
N ALA A 45 -21.02 -11.99 -10.59
CA ALA A 45 -20.35 -13.27 -10.46
C ALA A 45 -20.11 -13.68 -8.99
N THR A 46 -20.18 -12.74 -8.05
CA THR A 46 -20.23 -13.02 -6.60
C THR A 46 -21.35 -12.23 -5.93
N LYS A 47 -21.99 -12.83 -4.93
CA LYS A 47 -23.09 -12.21 -4.17
C LYS A 47 -22.62 -11.29 -3.04
N ARG A 48 -21.34 -11.37 -2.66
CA ARG A 48 -20.82 -10.65 -1.50
C ARG A 48 -19.75 -9.64 -1.94
N PRO A 49 -19.90 -8.36 -1.58
CA PRO A 49 -18.88 -7.36 -1.86
C PRO A 49 -17.61 -7.65 -1.02
N PRO A 50 -16.41 -7.29 -1.53
CA PRO A 50 -15.13 -7.60 -0.89
C PRO A 50 -14.79 -6.65 0.30
N PHE A 51 -15.69 -6.54 1.28
CA PHE A 51 -15.52 -5.62 2.42
C PHE A 51 -14.33 -5.97 3.32
N GLU A 52 -14.05 -7.26 3.53
CA GLU A 52 -12.89 -7.67 4.34
C GLU A 52 -11.56 -7.31 3.66
N SER A 53 -11.46 -7.54 2.35
CA SER A 53 -10.28 -7.14 1.57
C SER A 53 -10.08 -5.62 1.64
N ARG A 54 -11.17 -4.85 1.53
CA ARG A 54 -11.14 -3.39 1.72
C ARG A 54 -10.66 -3.00 3.12
N ALA A 55 -11.20 -3.60 4.18
CA ALA A 55 -10.83 -3.28 5.55
C ALA A 55 -9.34 -3.58 5.84
N ARG A 56 -8.83 -4.73 5.35
CA ARG A 56 -7.39 -5.06 5.45
C ARG A 56 -6.52 -4.02 4.76
N LEU A 57 -6.93 -3.59 3.56
CA LEU A 57 -6.19 -2.58 2.80
C LEU A 57 -6.19 -1.21 3.49
N GLU A 58 -7.31 -0.80 4.09
CA GLU A 58 -7.38 0.44 4.87
C GLU A 58 -6.45 0.41 6.09
N SER A 59 -6.34 -0.74 6.76
CA SER A 59 -5.37 -0.91 7.85
C SER A 59 -3.91 -0.81 7.36
N GLN A 60 -3.59 -1.39 6.20
CA GLN A 60 -2.26 -1.28 5.61
C GLN A 60 -1.92 0.17 5.22
N ILE A 61 -2.85 0.87 4.57
CA ILE A 61 -2.69 2.29 4.19
C ILE A 61 -2.40 3.15 5.41
N LYS A 62 -3.17 2.97 6.50
CA LYS A 62 -2.95 3.71 7.75
C LYS A 62 -1.56 3.44 8.32
N ARG A 63 -1.13 2.17 8.37
CA ARG A 63 0.19 1.80 8.87
C ARG A 63 1.33 2.46 8.08
N VAL A 64 1.23 2.52 6.75
CA VAL A 64 2.25 3.17 5.90
C VAL A 64 2.17 4.70 6.00
N ALA A 65 0.95 5.27 6.13
CA ALA A 65 0.76 6.71 6.33
C ALA A 65 1.40 7.22 7.63
N ASP A 66 1.33 6.42 8.70
CA ASP A 66 1.91 6.72 10.00
C ASP A 66 3.45 6.61 10.01
N ASP A 67 4.05 6.04 8.97
CA ASP A 67 5.50 5.92 8.84
C ASP A 67 6.15 7.27 8.45
N ARG A 68 7.00 7.77 9.36
CA ARG A 68 7.75 9.02 9.20
C ARG A 68 9.04 8.85 8.41
N ASN A 69 9.50 7.62 8.17
CA ASN A 69 10.79 7.31 7.56
C ASN A 69 10.72 7.14 6.04
N LEU A 70 9.54 7.30 5.42
CA LEU A 70 9.40 7.25 3.97
C LEU A 70 10.29 8.30 3.29
N THR A 71 11.08 7.87 2.33
CA THR A 71 11.80 8.77 1.42
C THR A 71 10.81 9.57 0.57
N PHE A 72 11.27 10.65 -0.07
CA PHE A 72 10.43 11.47 -0.93
C PHE A 72 9.78 10.67 -2.07
N VAL A 73 10.55 9.78 -2.71
CA VAL A 73 10.07 8.93 -3.81
C VAL A 73 9.01 7.94 -3.31
N GLN A 74 9.26 7.29 -2.19
CA GLN A 74 8.31 6.36 -1.56
C GLN A 74 7.03 7.06 -1.15
N ARG A 75 7.12 8.27 -0.57
CA ARG A 75 5.96 9.06 -0.18
C ARG A 75 5.14 9.51 -1.38
N TYR A 76 5.79 9.90 -2.48
CA TYR A 76 5.11 10.23 -3.72
C TYR A 76 4.33 9.02 -4.27
N TYR A 77 5.00 7.87 -4.38
CA TYR A 77 4.38 6.64 -4.87
C TYR A 77 3.24 6.18 -3.97
N PHE A 78 3.41 6.20 -2.64
CA PHE A 78 2.35 5.93 -1.67
C PHE A 78 1.12 6.84 -1.88
N ASN A 79 1.33 8.15 -2.03
CA ASN A 79 0.23 9.09 -2.28
C ASN A 79 -0.52 8.78 -3.58
N THR A 80 0.19 8.36 -4.64
CA THR A 80 -0.43 7.87 -5.88
C THR A 80 -1.31 6.64 -5.62
N LEU A 81 -0.82 5.67 -4.86
CA LEU A 81 -1.59 4.47 -4.50
C LEU A 81 -2.86 4.82 -3.70
N VAL A 82 -2.76 5.74 -2.74
CA VAL A 82 -3.91 6.21 -1.96
C VAL A 82 -4.94 6.91 -2.86
N ALA A 83 -4.51 7.76 -3.79
CA ALA A 83 -5.41 8.41 -4.74
C ALA A 83 -6.18 7.38 -5.59
N ILE A 84 -5.49 6.36 -6.11
CA ILE A 84 -6.10 5.27 -6.89
C ILE A 84 -7.11 4.49 -6.03
N TYR A 85 -6.76 4.18 -4.78
CA TYR A 85 -7.66 3.52 -3.83
C TYR A 85 -8.93 4.34 -3.59
N VAL A 86 -8.79 5.64 -3.32
CA VAL A 86 -9.93 6.53 -3.04
C VAL A 86 -10.88 6.60 -4.23
N VAL A 87 -10.36 6.74 -5.45
CA VAL A 87 -11.18 6.74 -6.68
C VAL A 87 -11.93 5.42 -6.82
N SER A 88 -11.25 4.28 -6.63
CA SER A 88 -11.87 2.95 -6.73
C SER A 88 -12.98 2.75 -5.69
N ARG A 89 -12.79 3.27 -4.46
CA ARG A 89 -13.79 3.22 -3.39
C ARG A 89 -15.03 4.07 -3.69
N ILE A 90 -14.85 5.26 -4.27
CA ILE A 90 -15.97 6.17 -4.58
C ILE A 90 -16.88 5.56 -5.64
N VAL A 91 -16.31 4.96 -6.69
CA VAL A 91 -17.08 4.27 -7.74
C VAL A 91 -17.96 3.17 -7.12
N ALA A 92 -17.42 2.42 -6.15
CA ALA A 92 -18.15 1.37 -5.47
C ALA A 92 -19.23 1.85 -4.47
N ALA A 93 -19.25 3.13 -4.10
CA ALA A 93 -20.23 3.69 -3.15
C ALA A 93 -21.40 4.42 -3.82
N ILE A 94 -21.30 4.73 -5.11
CA ILE A 94 -22.32 5.46 -5.89
C ILE A 94 -23.24 4.51 -6.69
N THR A 95 -22.84 3.24 -6.82
CA THR A 95 -23.62 2.18 -7.50
C THR A 95 -24.34 1.33 -6.47
#